data_AF-A0A2T2R9J2-F1
#
_entry.id   AF-A0A2T2R9J2-F1
#
_cell.length_a   1.000
_cell.length_b   1.000
_cell.length_c   1.000
_cell.angle_alpha   90.00
_cell.angle_beta   90.00
_cell.angle_gamma   90.00
#
_symmetry.space_group_name_H-M   'P 1'
#
loop_
_entity.id
_entity.type
_entity.pdbx_description
1 polymer ?
#
loop_
_entity_poly.entity_id
_entity_poly.type
_entity_poly.pdbx_seq_one_letter_code
_entity_poly.pdbx_strand_id
1 'polypeptide(L)'
;MAKTAEQFASACELINREVKPSLTNRNGIQAVIYNQVREQFDLVSNHVIRTCARVGSNRLTARQKGRKVRGFKPTSFDCDQDTFRFREKEWTVSLSTVQGRERIPLRASNYHKGKLAGQKPTSAQICQHKDGHWYVHVQLTGLRQIP
;
A
#
# COMPACT_ATOMS: atom_id res chain seq x y z
N MET A 1 -6.00 8.38 7.79
CA MET A 1 -4.86 8.16 6.86
C MET A 1 -3.49 8.15 7.53
N ALA A 2 -3.07 9.24 8.21
CA ALA A 2 -1.74 9.33 8.83
C ALA A 2 -1.43 8.16 9.78
N LYS A 3 -2.33 7.88 10.75
CA LYS A 3 -2.18 6.75 11.69
C LYS A 3 -1.98 5.39 10.99
N THR A 4 -2.71 5.15 9.89
CA THR A 4 -2.54 3.92 9.08
C THR A 4 -1.15 3.88 8.44
N ALA A 5 -0.70 4.99 7.85
CA ALA A 5 0.61 5.06 7.20
C ALA A 5 1.76 4.91 8.21
N GLU A 6 1.61 5.48 9.41
CA GLU A 6 2.52 5.30 10.54
C GLU A 6 2.64 3.84 10.94
N GLN A 7 1.52 3.18 11.26
CA GLN A 7 1.55 1.76 11.62
C GLN A 7 2.06 0.87 10.47
N PHE A 8 1.69 1.18 9.23
CA PHE A 8 2.16 0.45 8.06
C PHE A 8 3.68 0.55 7.90
N ALA A 9 4.24 1.76 8.02
CA ALA A 9 5.69 1.96 7.94
C ALA A 9 6.43 1.32 9.12
N SER A 10 5.93 1.48 10.34
CA SER A 10 6.50 0.83 11.53
C SER A 10 6.49 -0.69 11.42
N ALA A 11 5.41 -1.28 10.87
CA ALA A 11 5.36 -2.70 10.57
C ALA A 11 6.38 -3.11 9.49
N CYS A 12 6.55 -2.32 8.43
CA CYS A 12 7.61 -2.56 7.45
C CYS A 12 9.02 -2.52 8.07
N GLU A 13 9.29 -1.58 8.99
CA GLU A 13 10.57 -1.50 9.70
C GLU A 13 10.79 -2.70 10.62
N LEU A 14 9.77 -3.10 11.38
CA LEU A 14 9.83 -4.32 12.20
C LEU A 14 10.18 -5.53 11.32
N ILE A 15 9.42 -5.76 10.25
CA ILE A 15 9.65 -6.88 9.33
C ILE A 15 11.06 -6.82 8.75
N ASN A 16 11.51 -5.63 8.35
CA ASN A 16 12.82 -5.46 7.74
C ASN A 16 13.97 -5.75 8.71
N ARG A 17 13.76 -5.53 10.01
CA ARG A 17 14.72 -5.81 11.10
C ARG A 17 14.71 -7.28 11.52
N GLU A 18 13.53 -7.85 11.79
CA GLU A 18 13.40 -9.18 12.41
C GLU A 18 13.55 -10.33 11.39
N VAL A 19 13.09 -10.12 10.15
CA VAL A 19 13.12 -11.19 9.14
C VAL A 19 14.46 -11.19 8.41
N LYS A 20 15.07 -12.37 8.26
CA LYS A 20 16.34 -12.57 7.54
C LYS A 20 16.42 -11.73 6.24
N PRO A 21 17.45 -10.88 6.04
CA PRO A 21 17.52 -9.96 4.89
C PRO A 21 17.50 -10.63 3.52
N SER A 22 17.96 -11.89 3.42
CA SER A 22 17.97 -12.65 2.17
C SER A 22 16.57 -13.09 1.71
N LEU A 23 15.58 -13.06 2.62
CA LEU A 23 14.20 -13.44 2.31
C LEU A 23 13.47 -12.25 1.67
N THR A 24 13.17 -12.38 0.38
CA THR A 24 12.53 -11.33 -0.43
C THR A 24 11.14 -11.70 -0.93
N ASN A 25 10.70 -12.95 -0.74
CA ASN A 25 9.38 -13.42 -1.17
C ASN A 25 8.32 -13.07 -0.09
N ARG A 26 7.21 -12.46 -0.51
CA ARG A 26 6.09 -12.08 0.37
C ARG A 26 5.60 -13.23 1.25
N ASN A 27 5.34 -14.40 0.68
CA ASN A 27 4.77 -15.54 1.40
C ASN A 27 5.76 -16.06 2.45
N GLY A 28 7.05 -16.11 2.10
CA GLY A 28 8.10 -16.49 3.04
C GLY A 28 8.21 -15.51 4.21
N ILE A 29 8.18 -14.20 3.92
CA ILE A 29 8.19 -13.17 4.97
C ILE A 29 6.95 -13.32 5.86
N GLN A 30 5.77 -13.45 5.26
CA GLN A 30 4.50 -13.59 5.97
C GLN A 30 4.48 -14.81 6.90
N ALA A 31 4.96 -15.96 6.44
CA ALA A 31 5.01 -17.19 7.25
C ALA A 31 5.83 -17.03 8.54
N VAL A 32 6.82 -16.14 8.53
CA VAL A 32 7.71 -15.91 9.68
C VAL A 32 7.13 -14.89 10.66
N ILE A 33 6.54 -13.80 10.17
CA ILE A 33 6.34 -12.58 10.98
C ILE A 33 4.87 -12.18 11.19
N TYR A 34 3.92 -12.82 10.49
CA TYR A 34 2.53 -12.36 10.43
C TYR A 34 1.88 -12.20 11.81
N ASN A 35 1.99 -13.21 12.68
CA ASN A 35 1.39 -13.17 14.02
C ASN A 35 1.99 -12.06 14.88
N GLN A 36 3.31 -11.90 14.85
CA GLN A 36 4.00 -10.84 15.59
C GLN A 36 3.54 -9.45 15.13
N VAL A 37 3.35 -9.23 13.82
CA VAL A 37 2.81 -7.95 13.31
C VAL A 37 1.36 -7.75 13.76
N ARG A 38 0.54 -8.81 13.77
CA ARG A 38 -0.86 -8.74 14.21
C ARG A 38 -1.02 -8.46 15.70
N GLU A 39 -0.06 -8.87 16.52
CA GLU A 39 -0.03 -8.60 17.97
C GLU A 39 0.44 -7.17 18.29
N GLN A 40 1.34 -6.61 17.47
CA GLN A 40 1.95 -5.30 17.74
C GLN A 40 1.24 -4.11 17.08
N PHE A 41 0.42 -4.34 16.04
CA PHE A 41 -0.19 -3.26 15.27
C PHE A 41 -1.69 -3.51 15.01
N ASP A 42 -2.45 -2.43 14.92
CA ASP A 42 -3.90 -2.43 14.61
C ASP A 42 -4.20 -2.59 13.11
N LEU A 43 -3.20 -2.98 12.32
CA LEU A 43 -3.35 -3.16 10.88
C LEU A 43 -4.34 -4.28 10.58
N VAL A 44 -5.32 -3.99 9.73
CA VAL A 44 -6.16 -5.04 9.14
C VAL A 44 -5.29 -6.09 8.43
N SER A 45 -5.75 -7.35 8.40
CA SER A 45 -4.97 -8.50 7.90
C SER A 45 -4.31 -8.25 6.54
N ASN A 46 -5.06 -7.67 5.61
CA ASN A 46 -4.57 -7.36 4.28
C ASN A 46 -3.45 -6.30 4.28
N HIS A 47 -3.49 -5.30 5.17
CA HIS A 47 -2.36 -4.39 5.32
C HIS A 47 -1.10 -5.09 5.83
N VAL A 48 -1.22 -6.06 6.74
CA VAL A 48 -0.07 -6.88 7.18
C VAL A 48 0.52 -7.69 6.02
N ILE A 49 -0.32 -8.26 5.16
CA ILE A 49 0.15 -8.96 3.96
C ILE A 49 0.87 -7.98 3.02
N ARG A 50 0.35 -6.75 2.88
CA ARG A 50 0.93 -5.69 2.06
C ARG A 50 2.25 -5.15 2.61
N THR A 51 2.44 -5.05 3.93
CA THR A 51 3.74 -4.67 4.51
C THR A 51 4.81 -5.72 4.19
N CYS A 52 4.47 -7.01 4.28
CA CYS A 52 5.34 -8.12 3.87
C CYS A 52 5.72 -8.02 2.38
N ALA A 53 4.73 -7.72 1.52
CA ALA A 53 4.96 -7.52 0.09
C ALA A 53 5.91 -6.35 -0.18
N ARG A 54 5.65 -5.19 0.47
CA ARG A 54 6.45 -3.98 0.31
C ARG A 54 7.91 -4.22 0.72
N VAL A 55 8.15 -4.87 1.86
CA VAL A 55 9.51 -5.19 2.32
C VAL A 55 10.21 -6.12 1.34
N GLY A 56 9.54 -7.18 0.89
CA GLY A 56 10.08 -8.13 -0.08
C GLY A 56 10.50 -7.46 -1.39
N SER A 57 9.63 -6.63 -1.97
CA SER A 57 9.91 -5.87 -3.19
C SER A 57 11.05 -4.88 -3.01
N ASN A 58 11.08 -4.13 -1.90
CA ASN A 58 12.16 -3.17 -1.64
C ASN A 58 13.52 -3.86 -1.46
N ARG A 59 13.57 -5.00 -0.78
CA ARG A 59 14.79 -5.81 -0.65
C ARG A 59 15.26 -6.33 -2.01
N LEU A 60 14.33 -6.80 -2.84
CA LEU A 60 14.65 -7.26 -4.20
C LEU A 60 15.27 -6.14 -5.04
N THR A 61 14.62 -4.97 -5.07
CA THR A 61 15.13 -3.80 -5.79
C THR A 61 16.47 -3.31 -5.23
N ALA A 62 16.64 -3.30 -3.90
CA ALA A 62 17.90 -2.89 -3.28
C ALA A 62 19.04 -3.84 -3.66
N ARG A 63 18.79 -5.16 -3.63
CA ARG A 63 19.75 -6.19 -4.08
C ARG A 63 20.14 -6.00 -5.55
N GLN A 64 19.16 -5.80 -6.43
CA GLN A 64 19.41 -5.55 -7.86
C GLN A 64 20.26 -4.29 -8.09
N LYS A 65 20.13 -3.29 -7.21
CA LYS A 65 20.89 -2.02 -7.28
C LYS A 65 22.19 -2.05 -6.47
N GLY A 66 22.58 -3.19 -5.88
CA GLY A 66 23.77 -3.29 -5.04
C GLY A 66 23.72 -2.43 -3.77
N ARG A 67 22.52 -2.18 -3.22
CA ARG A 67 22.28 -1.28 -2.08
C ARG A 67 21.51 -1.98 -0.97
N LYS A 68 21.50 -1.40 0.22
CA LYS A 68 20.62 -1.79 1.33
C LYS A 68 19.31 -0.98 1.28
N VAL A 69 18.25 -1.53 1.87
CA VAL A 69 17.00 -0.81 2.10
C VAL A 69 17.27 0.36 3.05
N ARG A 70 16.88 1.58 2.68
CA ARG A 70 17.15 2.81 3.44
C ARG A 70 16.16 3.07 4.59
N GLY A 71 15.06 2.32 4.62
CA GLY A 71 13.96 2.48 5.55
C GLY A 71 12.62 2.76 4.86
N PHE A 72 11.55 2.81 5.63
CA PHE A 72 10.16 2.95 5.24
C PHE A 72 9.58 4.18 5.91
N LYS A 73 9.22 5.19 5.10
CA LYS A 73 8.63 6.43 5.61
C LYS A 73 7.13 6.26 5.86
N PRO A 74 6.56 6.90 6.89
CA PRO A 74 5.13 6.85 7.21
C PRO A 74 4.28 7.75 6.30
N THR A 75 4.62 7.81 5.01
CA THR A 75 3.97 8.69 4.03
C THR A 75 3.11 7.91 3.04
N SER A 76 3.04 6.58 3.13
CA SER A 76 2.15 5.79 2.29
C SER A 76 1.82 4.42 2.84
N PHE A 77 0.71 3.85 2.37
CA PHE A 77 0.34 2.45 2.60
C PHE A 77 -0.28 1.82 1.35
N ASP A 78 -0.06 0.54 1.13
CA ASP A 78 -0.54 -0.18 -0.04
C ASP A 78 -1.88 -0.87 0.25
N CYS A 79 -2.80 -0.79 -0.70
CA CYS A 79 -4.12 -1.41 -0.65
C CYS A 79 -4.31 -2.46 -1.76
N ASP A 80 -5.19 -3.41 -1.52
CA ASP A 80 -5.70 -4.44 -2.43
C ASP A 80 -7.22 -4.36 -2.55
N GLN A 81 -7.84 -5.36 -3.18
CA GLN A 81 -9.26 -5.37 -3.50
C GLN A 81 -10.18 -5.37 -2.26
N ASP A 82 -9.67 -5.83 -1.12
CA ASP A 82 -10.43 -5.89 0.13
C ASP A 82 -10.27 -4.56 0.90
N THR A 83 -9.10 -3.94 0.79
CA THR A 83 -8.76 -2.69 1.50
C THR A 83 -9.05 -1.43 0.67
N PHE A 84 -9.29 -1.55 -0.63
CA PHE A 84 -9.59 -0.45 -1.54
C PHE A 84 -10.73 -0.78 -2.50
N ARG A 85 -11.62 0.18 -2.74
CA ARG A 85 -12.62 0.12 -3.81
C ARG A 85 -12.88 1.50 -4.39
N PHE A 86 -12.70 1.65 -5.69
CA PHE A 86 -13.17 2.81 -6.43
C PHE A 86 -14.68 2.69 -6.72
N ARG A 87 -15.40 3.80 -6.54
CA ARG A 87 -16.85 3.91 -6.75
C ARG A 87 -17.14 5.05 -7.71
N GLU A 88 -17.26 4.71 -8.99
CA GLU A 88 -17.40 5.68 -10.08
C GLU A 88 -18.65 6.55 -9.96
N LYS A 89 -19.81 5.95 -9.64
CA LYS A 89 -21.10 6.67 -9.53
C LYS A 89 -21.04 7.87 -8.58
N GLU A 90 -20.31 7.72 -7.48
CA GLU A 90 -20.24 8.72 -6.41
C GLU A 90 -18.91 9.49 -6.45
N TRP A 91 -18.01 9.14 -7.38
CA TRP A 91 -16.62 9.59 -7.37
C TRP A 91 -15.98 9.50 -5.98
N THR A 92 -16.09 8.34 -5.34
CA THR A 92 -15.47 8.08 -4.03
C THR A 92 -14.53 6.89 -4.07
N VAL A 93 -13.64 6.84 -3.08
CA VAL A 93 -12.86 5.64 -2.76
C VAL A 93 -13.29 5.14 -1.38
N SER A 94 -13.44 3.83 -1.24
CA SER A 94 -13.63 3.19 0.04
C SER A 94 -12.32 2.53 0.47
N LEU A 95 -11.83 2.90 1.65
CA LEU A 95 -10.53 2.51 2.16
C LEU A 95 -10.66 1.88 3.54
N SER A 96 -9.97 0.77 3.77
CA SER A 96 -9.78 0.25 5.12
C SER A 96 -8.62 0.99 5.77
N THR A 97 -8.81 1.44 7.00
CA THR A 97 -7.81 2.12 7.82
C THR A 97 -7.76 1.46 9.20
N VAL A 98 -6.77 1.82 10.02
CA VAL A 98 -6.71 1.36 11.41
C VAL A 98 -7.84 1.93 12.27
N GLN A 99 -8.63 2.87 11.74
CA GLN A 99 -9.79 3.47 12.41
C GLN A 99 -11.11 2.93 11.85
N GLY A 100 -11.07 1.92 10.97
CA GLY A 100 -12.25 1.34 10.33
C GLY A 100 -12.29 1.62 8.82
N ARG A 101 -13.46 1.45 8.21
CA ARG A 101 -13.63 1.65 6.76
C ARG A 101 -14.16 3.05 6.47
N GLU A 102 -13.40 3.82 5.72
CA GLU A 102 -13.73 5.20 5.35
C GLU A 102 -14.24 5.27 3.90
N ARG A 103 -15.16 6.20 3.62
CA ARG A 103 -15.59 6.56 2.26
C ARG A 103 -15.21 8.01 2.00
N ILE A 104 -14.40 8.24 0.97
CA ILE A 104 -13.73 9.52 0.78
C ILE A 104 -14.02 10.03 -0.63
N PRO A 105 -14.51 11.29 -0.77
CA PRO A 105 -14.65 11.93 -2.07
C PRO A 105 -13.32 12.03 -2.82
N LEU A 106 -13.31 11.63 -4.08
CA LEU A 106 -12.15 11.70 -4.95
C LEU A 106 -12.19 12.99 -5.79
N ARG A 107 -11.20 13.87 -5.56
CA ARG A 107 -10.97 15.03 -6.41
C ARG A 107 -10.14 14.62 -7.64
N ALA A 108 -10.82 14.15 -8.69
CA ALA A 108 -10.20 13.76 -9.95
C ALA A 108 -10.38 14.84 -11.02
N SER A 109 -9.31 15.18 -11.75
CA SER A 109 -9.40 15.99 -12.97
C SER A 109 -10.08 15.23 -14.10
N ASN A 110 -10.54 15.92 -15.15
CA ASN A 110 -11.19 15.29 -16.31
C ASN A 110 -10.32 14.20 -16.96
N TYR A 111 -9.00 14.39 -17.00
CA TYR A 111 -8.06 13.37 -17.47
C TYR A 111 -8.15 12.08 -16.64
N HIS A 112 -8.07 12.19 -15.31
CA HIS A 112 -8.17 11.03 -14.43
C HIS A 112 -9.56 10.41 -14.47
N LYS A 113 -10.60 11.23 -14.61
CA LYS A 113 -11.97 10.74 -14.79
C LYS A 113 -12.09 9.86 -16.04
N GLY A 114 -11.57 10.32 -17.18
CA GLY A 114 -11.55 9.55 -18.42
C GLY A 114 -10.74 8.26 -18.32
N LYS A 115 -9.60 8.26 -17.60
CA LYS A 115 -8.79 7.04 -17.39
C LYS A 115 -9.45 6.01 -16.48
N LEU A 116 -10.23 6.45 -15.48
CA LEU A 116 -10.89 5.58 -14.51
C LEU A 116 -12.29 5.16 -14.93
N ALA A 117 -12.91 5.84 -15.90
CA ALA A 117 -14.27 5.56 -16.33
C ALA A 117 -14.43 4.11 -16.82
N GLY A 118 -15.44 3.40 -16.31
CA GLY A 118 -15.69 2.00 -16.62
C GLY A 118 -14.65 1.01 -16.06
N GLN A 119 -13.61 1.48 -15.36
CA GLN A 119 -12.57 0.62 -14.81
C GLN A 119 -12.95 0.08 -13.44
N LYS A 120 -12.45 -1.12 -13.12
CA LYS A 120 -12.61 -1.75 -11.79
C LYS A 120 -11.25 -2.01 -11.15
N PRO A 121 -10.48 -0.95 -10.82
CA PRO A 121 -9.17 -1.11 -10.21
C PRO A 121 -9.27 -1.84 -8.87
N THR A 122 -8.38 -2.79 -8.66
CA THR A 122 -8.35 -3.66 -7.48
C THR A 122 -7.22 -3.32 -6.53
N SER A 123 -6.36 -2.35 -6.84
CA SER A 123 -5.31 -1.93 -5.93
C SER A 123 -4.98 -0.47 -6.11
N ALA A 124 -4.45 0.11 -5.04
CA ALA A 124 -4.01 1.48 -5.00
C ALA A 124 -2.93 1.65 -3.94
N GLN A 125 -2.14 2.70 -4.06
CA GLN A 125 -1.30 3.19 -2.97
C GLN A 125 -1.84 4.54 -2.49
N ILE A 126 -2.00 4.68 -1.17
CA ILE A 126 -2.39 5.95 -0.56
C ILE A 126 -1.13 6.65 -0.10
N CYS A 127 -0.90 7.89 -0.56
CA CYS A 127 0.34 8.63 -0.38
C CYS A 127 0.08 10.04 0.12
N GLN A 128 0.85 10.49 1.09
CA GLN A 128 0.95 11.89 1.45
C GLN A 128 1.89 12.59 0.48
N HIS A 129 1.42 13.67 -0.14
CA HIS A 129 2.22 14.52 -1.00
C HIS A 129 2.89 15.65 -0.20
N LYS A 130 3.83 16.37 -0.82
CA LYS A 130 4.61 17.42 -0.16
C LYS A 130 3.78 18.62 0.32
N ASP A 131 2.61 18.81 -0.27
CA ASP A 131 1.62 19.83 0.12
C ASP A 131 0.80 19.42 1.36
N GLY A 132 1.05 18.24 1.93
CA GLY A 132 0.35 17.72 3.11
C GLY A 132 -0.96 17.00 2.79
N HIS A 133 -1.43 17.02 1.53
CA HIS A 133 -2.64 16.32 1.12
C HIS A 133 -2.37 14.84 0.83
N TRP A 134 -3.45 14.05 0.91
CA TRP A 134 -3.42 12.62 0.62
C TRP A 134 -3.96 12.35 -0.79
N TYR A 135 -3.20 11.56 -1.53
CA TYR A 135 -3.48 11.16 -2.90
C TYR A 135 -3.66 9.64 -2.96
N VAL A 136 -4.44 9.20 -3.95
CA VAL A 136 -4.65 7.78 -4.24
C VAL A 136 -4.08 7.46 -5.61
N HIS A 137 -3.01 6.69 -5.63
CA HIS A 137 -2.38 6.21 -6.85
C HIS A 137 -3.07 4.89 -7.21
N VAL A 138 -4.08 4.99 -8.07
CA VAL A 138 -4.88 3.84 -8.50
C VAL A 138 -4.11 3.04 -9.55
N GLN A 139 -3.92 1.74 -9.31
CA GLN A 139 -3.28 0.86 -10.26
C GLN A 139 -4.32 0.30 -11.23
N LEU A 140 -4.19 0.66 -12.50
CA LEU A 140 -4.98 0.08 -13.59
C LEU A 140 -4.27 -1.19 -14.11
N THR A 141 -5.04 -2.27 -14.24
CA THR A 141 -4.60 -3.52 -14.87
C THR A 141 -5.23 -3.60 -16.26
N GLY A 142 -4.42 -3.84 -17.29
CA GLY A 142 -4.90 -4.00 -18.68
C GLY A 142 -4.67 -2.83 -19.64
N LEU A 143 -4.19 -1.68 -19.18
CA LEU A 143 -3.70 -0.63 -20.08
C LEU A 143 -2.24 -0.93 -20.47
N ARG A 144 -2.00 -1.38 -21.70
CA ARG A 144 -0.66 -1.26 -22.30
C ARG A 144 -0.27 0.22 -22.25
N GLN A 145 0.86 0.53 -21.62
CA GLN A 145 1.53 1.79 -21.91
C GLN A 145 1.90 1.75 -23.38
N ILE A 146 1.19 2.52 -24.20
CA ILE A 146 1.66 2.83 -25.55
C ILE A 146 2.89 3.74 -25.33
N PRO A 147 4.06 3.42 -25.90
CA PRO A 147 5.29 4.18 -25.70
C PRO A 147 5.15 5.64 -26.14
#